data_AF-A0A941V7U6-F1
#
_entry.id   AF-A0A941V7U6-F1
#
_cell.length_a   1.000
_cell.length_b   1.000
_cell.length_c   1.000
_cell.angle_alpha   90.00
_cell.angle_beta   90.00
_cell.angle_gamma   90.00
#
_symmetry.space_group_name_H-M   'P 1'
#
loop_
_entity.id
_entity.type
_entity.pdbx_description
1 polymer ?
#
loop_
_entity_poly.entity_id
_entity_poly.type
_entity_poly.pdbx_seq_one_letter_code
_entity_poly.pdbx_strand_id
1 'polypeptide(L)'
;MVTPKGRELVKATVEKRTAYVAAVDKFIKQFDDAKYDEALNFMQGDFRKAQYAYFEQLEAFQNYLVEAMNKGNKEADDNYALARMLMIAMAVVAVVIGILVALFTTRSITRPLGEAVKVAETVASGDLTARIEVRSKDETGQLMQALKN
;
A
#
# COMPACT_ATOMS: atom_id res chain seq x y z
N MET A 1 -2.82 15.36 -9.93
CA MET A 1 -2.96 16.73 -9.42
C MET A 1 -1.72 17.53 -9.79
N VAL A 2 -1.86 18.74 -10.35
CA VAL A 2 -0.69 19.57 -10.72
C VAL A 2 -0.17 20.29 -9.48
N THR A 3 1.03 19.91 -9.03
CA THR A 3 1.69 20.48 -7.85
C THR A 3 2.01 21.97 -8.05
N PRO A 4 2.11 22.78 -6.97
CA PRO A 4 2.55 24.17 -7.07
C PRO A 4 3.93 24.31 -7.74
N LYS A 5 4.90 23.49 -7.33
CA LYS A 5 6.26 23.44 -7.92
C LYS A 5 6.24 23.03 -9.40
N GLY A 6 5.39 22.09 -9.78
CA GLY A 6 5.23 21.68 -11.19
C GLY A 6 4.68 22.81 -12.06
N ARG A 7 3.70 23.59 -11.57
CA ARG A 7 3.19 24.78 -12.28
C ARG A 7 4.26 25.85 -12.46
N GLU A 8 5.05 26.09 -11.43
CA GLU A 8 6.15 27.06 -11.46
C GLU A 8 7.20 26.67 -12.50
N LEU A 9 7.64 25.40 -12.51
CA LEU A 9 8.61 24.90 -13.49
C LEU A 9 8.09 24.94 -14.92
N VAL A 10 6.80 24.64 -15.14
CA VAL A 10 6.17 24.76 -16.46
C VAL A 10 6.15 26.23 -16.90
N LYS A 11 5.78 27.15 -16.02
CA LYS A 11 5.78 28.59 -16.32
C LYS A 11 7.18 29.07 -16.70
N ALA A 12 8.18 28.73 -15.90
CA ALA A 12 9.58 29.07 -16.19
C ALA A 12 10.06 28.46 -17.52
N THR A 13 9.69 27.21 -17.80
CA THR A 13 10.02 26.55 -19.08
C THR A 13 9.41 27.28 -20.28
N VAL A 14 8.15 27.70 -20.18
CA VAL A 14 7.46 28.48 -21.23
C VAL A 14 8.11 29.84 -21.43
N GLU A 15 8.49 30.54 -20.35
CA GLU A 15 9.20 31.82 -20.43
C GLU A 15 10.55 31.68 -21.14
N LYS A 16 11.38 30.70 -20.75
CA LYS A 16 12.68 30.46 -21.40
C LYS A 16 12.52 30.00 -22.86
N ARG A 17 11.52 29.16 -23.16
CA ARG A 17 11.19 28.77 -24.54
C ARG A 17 10.85 29.97 -25.40
N THR A 18 10.08 30.92 -24.88
CA THR A 18 9.67 32.13 -25.61
C THR A 18 10.88 32.98 -25.98
N ALA A 19 11.82 33.17 -25.04
CA ALA A 19 13.07 33.87 -25.30
C ALA A 19 13.95 33.15 -26.33
N TYR A 20 14.03 31.81 -26.27
CA TYR A 20 14.76 31.01 -27.25
C TYR A 20 14.15 31.09 -28.65
N VAL A 21 12.83 30.98 -28.79
CA VAL A 21 12.14 31.11 -30.08
C VAL A 21 12.37 32.50 -30.68
N ALA A 22 12.26 33.57 -29.87
CA ALA A 22 12.55 34.92 -30.34
C ALA A 22 14.02 35.08 -30.81
N ALA A 23 14.97 34.40 -30.16
CA ALA A 23 16.35 34.36 -30.61
C ALA A 23 16.50 33.60 -31.93
N VAL A 24 15.82 32.47 -32.11
CA VAL A 24 15.77 31.72 -33.38
C VAL A 24 15.21 32.59 -34.50
N ASP A 25 14.09 33.27 -34.28
CA ASP A 25 13.47 34.14 -35.30
C ASP A 25 14.39 35.29 -35.71
N LYS A 26 15.08 35.91 -34.75
CA LYS A 26 16.06 36.97 -35.02
C LYS A 26 17.25 36.45 -35.83
N PHE A 27 17.76 35.27 -35.50
CA PHE A 27 18.86 34.64 -36.22
C PHE A 27 18.47 34.33 -37.66
N ILE A 28 17.30 33.71 -37.88
CA ILE A 28 16.77 33.43 -39.23
C ILE A 28 16.65 34.73 -40.03
N LYS A 29 16.07 35.78 -39.43
CA LYS A 29 15.92 37.08 -40.10
C LYS A 29 17.26 37.72 -40.49
N GLN A 30 18.27 37.65 -39.64
CA GLN A 30 19.61 38.17 -39.98
C GLN A 30 20.24 37.39 -41.13
N PHE A 31 19.99 36.09 -41.20
CA PHE A 31 20.44 35.24 -42.31
C PHE A 31 19.71 35.58 -43.61
N ASP A 32 18.39 35.75 -43.58
CA ASP A 32 17.56 36.13 -44.73
C ASP A 32 17.93 37.52 -45.27
N ASP A 33 18.28 38.45 -44.37
CA ASP A 33 18.76 39.80 -44.70
C ASP A 33 20.21 39.82 -45.23
N ALA A 34 20.86 38.66 -45.39
CA ALA A 34 22.28 38.51 -45.76
C ALA A 34 23.27 39.20 -44.78
N LYS A 35 22.87 39.42 -43.52
CA LYS A 35 23.69 40.03 -42.46
C LYS A 35 24.49 38.97 -41.70
N TYR A 36 25.39 38.27 -42.41
CA TYR A 36 26.09 37.10 -41.86
C TYR A 36 27.00 37.43 -40.66
N ASP A 37 27.69 38.57 -40.67
CA ASP A 37 28.56 38.97 -39.55
C ASP A 37 27.76 39.26 -38.28
N GLU A 38 26.60 39.90 -38.41
CA GLU A 38 25.68 40.13 -37.28
C GLU A 38 25.09 38.82 -36.76
N ALA A 39 24.72 37.91 -37.67
CA ALA A 39 24.21 36.58 -37.32
C ALA A 39 25.26 35.76 -36.56
N LEU A 40 26.52 35.79 -36.99
CA LEU A 40 27.64 35.09 -36.33
C LEU A 40 27.92 35.66 -34.93
N ASN A 41 27.90 36.99 -34.78
CA ASN A 41 28.07 37.63 -33.47
C ASN A 41 26.88 37.31 -32.54
N PHE A 42 25.66 37.34 -33.07
CA PHE A 42 24.45 37.01 -32.32
C PHE A 42 24.42 35.53 -31.89
N MET A 43 24.85 34.62 -32.78
CA MET A 43 24.97 33.18 -32.52
C MET A 43 25.93 32.91 -31.34
N GLN A 44 27.07 33.60 -31.30
CA GLN A 44 28.08 33.44 -30.25
C GLN A 44 27.68 34.08 -28.91
N GLY A 45 26.75 35.04 -28.92
CA GLY A 45 26.30 35.77 -27.74
C GLY A 45 24.90 35.37 -27.28
N ASP A 46 23.93 36.23 -27.57
CA ASP A 46 22.58 36.17 -27.01
C ASP A 46 21.82 34.91 -27.40
N PHE A 47 22.02 34.39 -28.62
CA PHE A 47 21.42 33.13 -29.05
C PHE A 47 21.86 31.97 -28.15
N ARG A 48 23.18 31.83 -27.94
CA ARG A 48 23.75 30.78 -27.10
C ARG A 48 23.30 30.92 -25.64
N LYS A 49 23.19 32.14 -25.11
CA LYS A 49 22.64 32.39 -23.76
C LYS A 49 21.18 31.96 -23.65
N ALA A 50 20.34 32.32 -24.63
CA ALA A 50 18.93 31.94 -24.64
C ALA A 50 18.76 30.42 -24.76
N GLN A 51 19.60 29.78 -25.58
CA GLN A 51 19.65 28.34 -25.71
C GLN A 51 20.00 27.67 -24.37
N TYR A 52 21.11 28.04 -23.73
CA TYR A 52 21.50 27.45 -22.45
C TYR A 52 20.42 27.61 -21.37
N ALA A 53 19.85 28.81 -21.24
CA ALA A 53 18.82 29.05 -20.24
C ALA A 53 17.55 28.20 -20.46
N TYR A 54 17.22 27.87 -21.72
CA TYR A 54 16.10 26.98 -22.02
C TYR A 54 16.43 25.51 -21.71
N PHE A 55 17.62 25.03 -22.11
CA PHE A 55 18.03 23.65 -21.84
C PHE A 55 18.23 23.38 -20.34
N GLU A 56 18.81 24.31 -19.60
CA GLU A 56 18.94 24.22 -18.14
C GLU A 56 17.56 24.12 -17.46
N GLN A 57 16.60 24.93 -17.91
CA GLN A 57 15.24 24.89 -17.38
C GLN A 57 14.50 23.60 -17.74
N LEU A 58 14.73 23.05 -18.94
CA LEU A 58 14.20 21.74 -19.34
C LEU A 58 14.78 20.61 -18.49
N GLU A 59 16.08 20.63 -18.23
CA GLU A 59 16.74 19.65 -17.36
C GLU A 59 16.18 19.72 -15.93
N ALA A 60 16.04 20.94 -15.39
CA ALA A 60 15.43 21.13 -14.07
C ALA A 60 13.99 20.59 -14.00
N PHE A 61 13.20 20.78 -15.06
CA PHE A 61 11.84 20.25 -15.15
C PHE A 61 11.83 18.71 -15.26
N GLN A 62 12.68 18.13 -16.10
CA GLN A 62 12.83 16.68 -16.23
C GLN A 62 13.25 16.03 -14.91
N ASN A 63 14.25 16.59 -14.23
CA ASN A 63 14.72 16.12 -12.93
C ASN A 63 13.60 16.13 -11.89
N TYR A 64 12.78 17.19 -11.86
CA TYR A 64 11.61 17.26 -11.00
C TYR A 64 10.60 16.14 -11.29
N LEU A 65 10.31 15.86 -12.56
CA LEU A 65 9.39 14.80 -12.95
C LEU A 65 9.92 13.41 -12.55
N VAL A 66 11.21 13.15 -12.78
CA VAL A 66 11.86 11.89 -12.38
C VAL A 66 11.83 11.72 -10.87
N GLU A 67 12.15 12.76 -10.10
CA GLU A 67 12.10 12.71 -8.64
C GLU A 67 10.67 12.45 -8.12
N ALA A 68 9.68 13.11 -8.70
CA ALA A 68 8.27 12.93 -8.34
C ALA A 68 7.78 11.50 -8.67
N MET A 69 8.16 10.94 -9.82
CA MET A 69 7.84 9.55 -10.18
C MET A 69 8.52 8.55 -9.23
N ASN A 70 9.80 8.74 -8.92
CA ASN A 70 10.52 7.86 -8.01
C ASN A 70 9.92 7.88 -6.60
N LYS A 71 9.51 9.06 -6.11
CA LYS A 71 8.78 9.19 -4.84
C LYS A 71 7.45 8.46 -4.87
N GLY A 72 6.65 8.67 -5.93
CA GLY A 72 5.36 7.99 -6.09
C GLY A 72 5.49 6.47 -6.16
N ASN A 73 6.50 5.95 -6.88
CA ASN A 73 6.79 4.51 -6.95
C ASN A 73 7.18 3.96 -5.58
N LYS A 74 8.08 4.66 -4.86
CA LYS A 74 8.51 4.23 -3.52
C LYS A 74 7.36 4.22 -2.52
N GLU A 75 6.51 5.25 -2.52
CA GLU A 75 5.31 5.29 -1.68
C GLU A 75 4.34 4.16 -2.01
N ALA A 76 4.17 3.83 -3.30
CA ALA A 76 3.35 2.70 -3.72
C ALA A 76 3.91 1.35 -3.24
N ASP A 77 5.23 1.14 -3.35
CA ASP A 77 5.91 -0.06 -2.87
C ASP A 77 5.81 -0.21 -1.34
N ASP A 78 6.05 0.87 -0.61
CA ASP A 78 5.97 0.89 0.86
C ASP A 78 4.51 0.63 1.33
N ASN A 79 3.51 1.24 0.68
CA ASN A 79 2.10 0.98 0.95
C ASN A 79 1.69 -0.46 0.62
N TYR A 80 2.20 -1.01 -0.49
CA TYR A 80 1.95 -2.41 -0.86
C TYR A 80 2.54 -3.36 0.18
N ALA A 81 3.78 -3.13 0.61
CA ALA A 81 4.44 -3.94 1.63
C ALA A 81 3.67 -3.90 2.97
N LEU A 82 3.23 -2.71 3.39
CA LEU A 82 2.43 -2.54 4.59
C LEU A 82 1.07 -3.24 4.49
N ALA A 83 0.35 -3.06 3.38
CA ALA A 83 -0.93 -3.73 3.15
C ALA A 83 -0.78 -5.26 3.16
N ARG A 84 0.27 -5.78 2.52
CA ARG A 84 0.60 -7.21 2.52
C ARG A 84 0.90 -7.73 3.93
N MET A 85 1.68 -7.00 4.71
CA MET A 85 1.97 -7.34 6.10
C MET A 85 0.70 -7.39 6.95
N LEU A 86 -0.19 -6.40 6.82
CA LEU A 86 -1.47 -6.36 7.54
C LEU A 86 -2.37 -7.54 7.15
N MET A 87 -2.47 -7.87 5.86
CA MET A 87 -3.24 -9.03 5.41
C MET A 87 -2.73 -10.34 6.02
N ILE A 88 -1.42 -10.54 6.02
CA ILE A 88 -0.80 -11.74 6.63
C ILE A 88 -1.06 -11.76 8.14
N ALA A 89 -0.88 -10.63 8.83
CA ALA A 89 -1.11 -10.53 10.27
C ALA A 89 -2.57 -10.86 10.62
N MET A 90 -3.54 -10.32 9.88
CA MET A 90 -4.96 -10.62 10.06
C MET A 90 -5.27 -12.10 9.81
N ALA A 91 -4.68 -12.70 8.76
CA ALA A 91 -4.86 -14.12 8.48
C ALA A 91 -4.33 -15.00 9.62
N VAL A 92 -3.14 -14.69 10.14
CA VAL A 92 -2.56 -15.40 11.29
C VAL A 92 -3.44 -15.25 12.53
N VAL A 93 -3.91 -14.04 12.84
CA VAL A 93 -4.82 -13.79 13.97
C VAL A 93 -6.11 -14.59 13.82
N ALA A 94 -6.72 -14.61 12.63
CA ALA A 94 -7.93 -15.37 12.36
C ALA A 94 -7.71 -16.89 12.58
N VAL A 95 -6.59 -17.44 12.12
CA VAL A 95 -6.24 -18.86 12.35
C VAL A 95 -6.05 -19.13 13.84
N VAL A 96 -5.34 -18.27 14.58
CA VAL A 96 -5.14 -18.42 16.03
C VAL A 96 -6.47 -18.40 16.77
N ILE A 97 -7.37 -17.46 16.44
CA ILE A 97 -8.71 -17.41 17.03
C ILE A 97 -9.49 -18.68 16.70
N GLY A 98 -9.44 -19.16 15.46
CA GLY A 98 -10.09 -20.42 15.06
C GLY A 98 -9.61 -21.61 15.88
N ILE A 99 -8.29 -21.73 16.08
CA ILE A 99 -7.71 -22.80 16.92
C ILE A 99 -8.16 -22.67 18.37
N LEU A 100 -8.15 -21.46 18.94
CA LEU A 100 -8.57 -21.22 20.32
C LEU A 100 -10.05 -21.58 20.53
N VAL A 101 -10.92 -21.17 19.60
CA VAL A 101 -12.35 -21.51 19.63
C VAL A 101 -12.53 -23.02 19.51
N ALA A 102 -11.86 -23.68 18.56
CA ALA A 102 -11.96 -25.14 18.40
C ALA A 102 -11.51 -25.90 19.66
N LEU A 103 -10.42 -25.48 20.29
CA LEU A 103 -9.92 -26.06 21.54
C LEU A 103 -10.88 -25.82 22.71
N PHE A 104 -11.45 -24.61 22.79
CA PHE A 104 -12.43 -24.26 23.81
C PHE A 104 -13.69 -25.13 23.67
N THR A 105 -14.33 -25.12 22.50
CA THR A 105 -15.54 -25.90 22.20
C THR A 105 -15.33 -27.41 22.43
N THR A 106 -14.17 -27.96 22.02
CA THR A 106 -13.87 -29.38 22.23
C THR A 106 -13.82 -29.73 23.72
N ARG A 107 -13.26 -28.83 24.55
CA ARG A 107 -13.08 -29.07 25.99
C ARG A 107 -14.33 -28.77 26.81
N SER A 108 -15.08 -27.74 26.49
CA SER A 108 -16.28 -27.35 27.25
C SER A 108 -17.54 -28.10 26.82
N ILE A 109 -17.67 -28.49 25.55
CA ILE A 109 -18.90 -29.08 25.02
C ILE A 109 -18.66 -30.52 24.54
N THR A 110 -17.81 -30.72 23.54
CA THR A 110 -17.70 -32.02 22.84
C THR A 110 -17.27 -33.15 23.78
N ARG A 111 -16.30 -32.90 24.67
CA ARG A 111 -15.84 -33.89 25.65
C ARG A 111 -16.88 -34.23 26.71
N PRO A 112 -17.44 -33.27 27.49
CA PRO A 112 -18.46 -33.58 28.50
C PRO A 112 -19.71 -34.25 27.92
N LEU A 113 -20.14 -33.86 26.70
CA LEU A 113 -21.28 -34.51 26.06
C LEU A 113 -20.97 -35.97 25.68
N GLY A 114 -19.75 -36.25 25.21
CA GLY A 114 -19.30 -37.63 24.97
C GLY A 114 -19.22 -38.47 26.24
N GLU A 115 -18.84 -37.86 27.38
CA GLU A 115 -18.89 -38.51 28.69
C GLU A 115 -20.34 -38.79 29.14
N ALA A 116 -21.25 -37.83 28.94
CA ALA A 116 -22.68 -37.98 29.24
C ALA A 116 -23.31 -39.17 28.50
N VAL A 117 -23.01 -39.29 27.20
CA VAL A 117 -23.49 -40.40 26.37
C VAL A 117 -23.01 -41.75 26.91
N LYS A 118 -21.71 -41.87 27.25
CA LYS A 118 -21.17 -43.11 27.83
C LYS A 118 -21.84 -43.50 29.14
N VAL A 119 -22.13 -42.52 29.99
CA VAL A 119 -22.84 -42.78 31.25
C VAL A 119 -24.26 -43.26 30.98
N ALA A 120 -24.99 -42.58 30.09
CA ALA A 120 -26.34 -42.98 29.73
C ALA A 120 -26.41 -44.41 29.16
N GLU A 121 -25.44 -44.80 28.33
CA GLU A 121 -25.30 -46.18 27.83
C GLU A 121 -25.02 -47.18 28.96
N THR A 122 -24.17 -46.83 29.93
CA THR A 122 -23.85 -47.68 31.08
C THR A 122 -25.08 -47.91 31.96
N VAL A 123 -25.84 -46.84 32.25
CA VAL A 123 -27.10 -46.93 32.99
C VAL A 123 -28.14 -47.76 32.23
N ALA A 124 -28.25 -47.56 30.92
CA ALA A 124 -29.17 -48.35 30.08
C ALA A 124 -28.81 -49.85 30.04
N SER A 125 -27.53 -50.19 30.23
CA SER A 125 -27.08 -51.58 30.37
C SER A 125 -27.35 -52.21 31.75
N GLY A 126 -27.90 -51.44 32.69
CA GLY A 126 -28.28 -51.90 34.03
C GLY A 126 -27.21 -51.71 35.11
N ASP A 127 -26.07 -51.09 34.79
CA ASP A 127 -25.01 -50.78 35.76
C ASP A 127 -25.19 -49.34 36.30
N LEU A 128 -25.68 -49.25 37.53
CA LEU A 128 -25.90 -47.99 38.26
C LEU A 128 -24.69 -47.57 39.11
N THR A 129 -23.55 -48.27 39.02
CA THR A 129 -22.36 -47.97 39.84
C THR A 129 -21.41 -46.95 39.19
N ALA A 130 -21.73 -46.47 37.99
CA ALA A 130 -20.91 -45.52 37.23
C ALA A 130 -20.73 -44.19 37.98
N ARG A 131 -19.47 -43.79 38.20
CA ARG A 131 -19.11 -42.51 38.83
C ARG A 131 -19.08 -41.38 37.80
N ILE A 132 -19.99 -40.42 37.94
CA ILE A 132 -19.99 -39.18 37.15
C ILE A 132 -19.20 -38.09 37.88
N GLU A 133 -18.07 -37.67 37.30
CA GLU A 133 -17.36 -36.45 37.71
C GLU A 133 -17.84 -35.25 36.90
N VAL A 134 -18.55 -34.32 37.55
CA VAL A 134 -18.95 -33.06 36.93
C VAL A 134 -17.84 -32.03 37.17
N ARG A 135 -17.16 -31.64 36.09
CA ARG A 135 -16.09 -30.63 36.13
C ARG A 135 -16.48 -29.29 35.51
N SER A 136 -17.57 -29.24 34.74
CA SER A 136 -18.07 -27.99 34.14
C SER A 136 -19.20 -27.38 34.96
N LYS A 137 -19.34 -26.04 34.92
CA LYS A 137 -20.43 -25.28 35.57
C LYS A 137 -21.46 -24.73 34.57
N ASP A 138 -21.27 -25.01 33.29
CA ASP A 138 -22.18 -24.63 32.20
C ASP A 138 -23.37 -25.61 32.09
N GLU A 139 -24.21 -25.41 31.08
CA GLU A 139 -25.40 -26.22 30.79
C GLU A 139 -25.05 -27.71 30.62
N THR A 140 -23.89 -28.02 30.04
CA THR A 140 -23.36 -29.40 29.91
C THR A 140 -23.00 -29.99 31.28
N GLY A 141 -22.44 -29.17 32.16
CA GLY A 141 -22.18 -29.56 33.55
C GLY A 141 -23.45 -29.84 34.35
N GLN A 142 -24.48 -29.00 34.18
CA GLN A 142 -25.79 -29.21 34.80
C GLN A 142 -26.47 -30.49 34.30
N LEU A 143 -26.37 -30.79 33.01
CA LEU A 143 -26.86 -32.04 32.43
C LEU A 143 -26.15 -33.26 33.05
N MET A 144 -24.82 -33.24 33.12
CA MET A 144 -24.02 -34.30 33.74
C MET A 144 -24.35 -34.48 35.23
N GLN A 145 -24.66 -33.38 35.92
CA GLN A 145 -25.09 -33.42 37.32
C GLN A 145 -26.48 -34.04 37.48
N ALA A 146 -27.40 -33.79 36.56
CA ALA A 146 -28.74 -34.40 36.57
C ALA A 146 -28.69 -35.92 36.35
N LEU A 147 -27.76 -36.40 35.51
CA LEU A 147 -27.55 -37.84 35.26
C LEU A 147 -26.94 -38.60 36.45
N LYS A 148 -26.39 -37.89 37.45
CA LYS A 148 -25.72 -38.48 38.61
C LYS A 148 -26.70 -39.00 39.67
N ASN A 149 -27.98 -38.61 39.60
CA ASN A 149 -28.99 -38.92 40.61
C ASN A 149 -29.92 -40.05 40.19
#